data_AF-A0A2V0NSY4-F1
#
_entry.id   AF-A0A2V0NSY4-F1
#
_cell.length_a   1.000
_cell.length_b   1.000
_cell.length_c   1.000
_cell.angle_alpha   90.00
_cell.angle_beta   90.00
_cell.angle_gamma   90.00
#
_symmetry.space_group_name_H-M   'P 1'
#
loop_
_entity.id
_entity.type
_entity.pdbx_description
1 polymer ?
#
loop_
_entity_poly.entity_id
_entity_poly.type
_entity_poly.pdbx_seq_one_letter_code
_entity_poly.pdbx_strand_id
1 'polypeptide(L)'
;MQRLPVSSNRRCGVLASSSCAAPRLAPRPRAAARRAAAVAARAAPQQTVLSGSCYEEIVEGLAARIIDAAVAQKPLGRKYIVGIAGAPGSGKSTLAALLRDRINRIAGGGSSSSASSGSSSRGVAAGGGRGAALGGVSAGGSGRAAAGEAPVAVVVPMDGFHLYKRQLDAMPDPEEAYARRGAHWTFDADAFVACVRRIRESGAARVPSFDHGVGDPVDGDIAVDPATPIVIVEGNYLFLDLEPWRQLRALLDEAVFVDVPLDTAMDRVYRRQVALGLAPDVSRRRIAGNDRPNGELVAASAGAARVVVPSSVPLSGSESD
;
A
#
# COMPACT_ATOMS: atom_id res chain seq x y z
N MET A 1 50.71 -59.01 -65.22
CA MET A 1 49.40 -58.34 -65.38
C MET A 1 49.35 -57.19 -64.37
N GLN A 2 49.29 -55.95 -64.90
CA GLN A 2 49.18 -54.62 -64.26
C GLN A 2 50.09 -54.34 -63.04
N ARG A 3 51.38 -54.01 -63.24
CA ARG A 3 52.05 -52.69 -63.53
C ARG A 3 52.20 -51.73 -62.31
N LEU A 4 53.25 -51.95 -61.51
CA LEU A 4 54.39 -51.07 -61.10
C LEU A 4 54.38 -49.55 -61.49
N PRO A 5 55.28 -48.66 -60.96
CA PRO A 5 55.76 -48.40 -59.57
C PRO A 5 56.21 -46.89 -59.31
N VAL A 6 56.95 -46.65 -58.20
CA VAL A 6 58.07 -45.65 -58.00
C VAL A 6 57.80 -44.17 -57.64
N SER A 7 58.35 -43.79 -56.47
CA SER A 7 59.19 -42.63 -56.08
C SER A 7 58.93 -41.21 -56.60
N SER A 8 59.02 -40.22 -55.70
CA SER A 8 59.73 -38.97 -55.98
C SER A 8 60.03 -38.17 -54.70
N ASN A 9 61.32 -38.06 -54.38
CA ASN A 9 61.92 -37.07 -53.49
C ASN A 9 61.89 -35.68 -54.17
N ARG A 10 61.41 -34.61 -53.52
CA ARG A 10 61.68 -33.22 -53.95
C ARG A 10 61.87 -32.25 -52.79
N ARG A 11 62.96 -31.49 -52.94
CA ARG A 11 63.48 -30.40 -52.12
C ARG A 11 62.73 -29.08 -52.35
N CYS A 12 62.97 -28.17 -51.40
CA CYS A 12 63.22 -26.73 -51.55
C CYS A 12 62.06 -25.75 -51.87
N GLY A 13 62.01 -24.71 -51.02
CA GLY A 13 61.43 -23.38 -51.25
C GLY A 13 59.92 -23.31 -51.00
N VAL A 14 59.31 -22.28 -50.43
CA VAL A 14 59.68 -20.87 -50.28
C VAL A 14 58.81 -20.27 -49.14
N LEU A 15 59.43 -19.35 -48.40
CA LEU A 15 58.92 -18.21 -47.61
C LEU A 15 57.40 -17.93 -47.63
N ALA A 16 56.80 -17.67 -46.46
CA ALA A 16 56.26 -16.35 -46.09
C ALA A 16 55.41 -16.39 -44.80
N SER A 17 55.85 -15.59 -43.83
CA SER A 17 55.08 -14.87 -42.80
C SER A 17 53.64 -15.29 -42.48
N SER A 18 53.41 -15.72 -41.23
CA SER A 18 52.12 -15.59 -40.57
C SER A 18 52.34 -15.09 -39.13
N SER A 19 51.91 -13.86 -38.91
CA SER A 19 51.95 -13.10 -37.67
C SER A 19 51.08 -13.75 -36.59
N CYS A 20 51.65 -13.99 -35.41
CA CYS A 20 50.93 -14.30 -34.19
C CYS A 20 49.88 -13.21 -33.90
N ALA A 21 48.60 -13.59 -33.85
CA ALA A 21 47.52 -12.72 -33.38
C ALA A 21 47.34 -12.91 -31.87
N ALA A 22 47.58 -11.84 -31.11
CA ALA A 22 47.28 -11.76 -29.67
C ALA A 22 45.75 -11.69 -29.43
N PRO A 23 45.24 -12.19 -28.29
CA PRO A 23 43.82 -12.15 -27.98
C PRO A 23 43.33 -10.70 -27.75
N ARG A 24 42.22 -10.35 -28.41
CA ARG A 24 41.55 -9.05 -28.25
C ARG A 24 40.99 -8.93 -26.83
N LEU A 25 41.55 -8.01 -26.05
CA LEU A 25 41.00 -7.58 -24.76
C LEU A 25 39.63 -6.90 -25.00
N ALA A 26 38.58 -7.39 -24.34
CA ALA A 26 37.27 -6.73 -24.35
C ALA A 26 37.36 -5.31 -23.73
N PRO A 27 36.65 -4.31 -24.27
CA PRO A 27 36.68 -2.96 -23.72
C PRO A 27 36.02 -2.91 -22.33
N ARG A 28 36.77 -2.40 -21.34
CA ARG A 28 36.26 -2.12 -19.99
C ARG A 28 35.20 -0.99 -20.04
N PRO A 29 33.98 -1.16 -19.50
CA PRO A 29 32.98 -0.11 -19.54
C PRO A 29 33.26 0.91 -18.42
N ARG A 30 34.07 1.94 -18.69
CA ARG A 30 34.39 3.02 -17.72
C ARG A 30 33.45 4.25 -17.77
N ALA A 31 32.49 4.29 -18.69
CA ALA A 31 31.55 5.42 -18.82
C ALA A 31 30.11 5.11 -18.35
N ALA A 32 29.62 3.88 -18.55
CA ALA A 32 28.27 3.48 -18.13
C ALA A 32 28.13 3.36 -16.59
N ALA A 33 29.19 2.91 -15.91
CA ALA A 33 29.20 2.76 -14.45
C ALA A 33 29.13 4.11 -13.71
N ARG A 34 29.67 5.20 -14.28
CA ARG A 34 29.61 6.55 -13.67
C ARG A 34 28.24 7.22 -13.83
N ARG A 35 27.47 6.87 -14.87
CA ARG A 35 26.08 7.33 -15.04
C ARG A 35 25.10 6.55 -14.16
N ALA A 36 25.35 5.26 -13.92
CA ALA A 36 24.58 4.46 -12.97
C ALA A 36 24.77 4.91 -11.51
N ALA A 37 25.98 5.35 -11.14
CA ALA A 37 26.26 5.89 -9.81
C ALA A 37 25.69 7.30 -9.57
N ALA A 38 25.35 8.06 -10.61
CA ALA A 38 24.76 9.40 -10.50
C ALA A 38 23.22 9.39 -10.37
N VAL A 39 22.58 8.22 -10.42
CA VAL A 39 21.16 8.01 -10.07
C VAL A 39 21.02 7.58 -8.60
N ALA A 40 22.12 7.34 -7.90
CA ALA A 40 22.14 7.04 -6.47
C ALA A 40 22.10 8.34 -5.64
N ALA A 41 21.18 8.33 -4.66
CA ALA A 41 20.91 9.37 -3.67
C ALA A 41 20.23 10.65 -4.17
N ARG A 42 19.01 10.51 -4.70
CA ARG A 42 18.00 11.50 -4.36
C ARG A 42 17.88 11.44 -2.84
N ALA A 43 18.28 12.49 -2.12
CA ALA A 43 18.21 12.51 -0.66
C ALA A 43 16.82 12.02 -0.23
N ALA A 44 16.77 11.08 0.71
CA ALA A 44 15.50 10.63 1.26
C ALA A 44 14.71 11.87 1.69
N PRO A 45 13.40 11.95 1.38
CA PRO A 45 12.60 13.10 1.78
C PRO A 45 12.74 13.27 3.30
N GLN A 46 12.94 14.51 3.76
CA GLN A 46 12.97 14.78 5.19
C GLN A 46 11.61 14.39 5.78
N GLN A 47 11.60 13.33 6.59
CA GLN A 47 10.38 12.78 7.15
C GLN A 47 9.90 13.66 8.30
N THR A 48 8.60 13.94 8.32
CA THR A 48 7.92 14.60 9.44
C THR A 48 7.26 13.52 10.28
N VAL A 49 7.77 13.26 11.47
CA VAL A 49 7.12 12.35 12.43
C VAL A 49 6.05 13.15 13.18
N LEU A 50 4.80 12.69 13.13
CA LEU A 50 3.71 13.31 13.88
C LEU A 50 3.76 12.85 15.34
N SER A 51 3.41 13.77 16.24
CA SER A 51 3.30 13.53 17.68
C SER A 51 2.01 14.14 18.20
N GLY A 52 1.42 13.50 19.21
CA GLY A 52 0.24 13.97 19.93
C GLY A 52 0.18 13.29 21.29
N SER A 53 -0.59 13.84 22.22
CA SER A 53 -0.84 13.23 23.53
C SER A 53 -1.72 11.98 23.41
N CYS A 54 -2.55 11.92 22.37
CA CYS A 54 -3.34 10.77 21.98
C CYS A 54 -3.38 10.60 20.45
N TYR A 55 -3.84 9.44 19.98
CA TYR A 55 -3.91 9.12 18.56
C TYR A 55 -4.93 10.01 17.82
N GLU A 56 -5.99 10.44 18.50
CA GLU A 56 -7.01 11.33 17.95
C GLU A 56 -6.44 12.71 17.60
N GLU A 57 -5.52 13.25 18.41
CA GLU A 57 -4.81 14.51 18.08
C GLU A 57 -3.94 14.35 16.82
N ILE A 58 -3.32 13.19 16.64
CA ILE A 58 -2.53 12.91 15.42
C ILE A 58 -3.45 12.87 14.20
N VAL A 59 -4.60 12.20 14.31
CA VAL A 59 -5.61 12.14 13.24
C VAL A 59 -6.15 13.54 12.93
N GLU A 60 -6.41 14.36 13.96
CA GLU A 60 -6.85 15.74 13.82
C GLU A 60 -5.86 16.58 13.02
N GLY A 61 -4.60 16.60 13.45
CA GLY A 61 -3.54 17.37 12.80
C GLY A 61 -3.28 16.90 11.37
N LEU A 62 -3.30 15.59 11.13
CA LEU A 62 -3.14 15.03 9.79
C LEU A 62 -4.31 15.39 8.87
N ALA A 63 -5.55 15.37 9.37
CA ALA A 63 -6.74 15.76 8.60
C ALA A 63 -6.67 17.23 8.19
N ALA A 64 -6.38 18.14 9.12
CA ALA A 64 -6.24 19.57 8.85
C ALA A 64 -5.14 19.83 7.81
N ARG A 65 -3.95 19.24 7.99
CA ARG A 65 -2.85 19.32 7.03
C ARG A 65 -3.24 18.90 5.61
N ILE A 66 -3.95 17.77 5.49
CA ILE A 66 -4.37 17.25 4.19
C ILE A 66 -5.41 18.16 3.53
N ILE A 67 -6.37 18.68 4.31
CA ILE A 67 -7.36 19.64 3.81
C ILE A 67 -6.67 20.90 3.30
N ASP A 68 -5.79 21.50 4.10
CA ASP A 68 -5.06 22.72 3.74
C ASP A 68 -4.22 22.51 2.49
N ALA A 69 -3.50 21.39 2.40
CA ALA A 69 -2.71 21.04 1.23
C ALA A 69 -3.58 20.80 0.00
N ALA A 70 -4.72 20.12 0.15
CA ALA A 70 -5.66 19.87 -0.95
C ALA A 70 -6.29 21.17 -1.47
N VAL A 71 -6.60 22.13 -0.59
CA VAL A 71 -7.11 23.47 -0.94
C VAL A 71 -6.03 24.32 -1.62
N ALA A 72 -4.81 24.36 -1.08
CA ALA A 72 -3.70 25.13 -1.66
C ALA A 72 -3.30 24.63 -3.05
N GLN A 73 -3.45 23.34 -3.31
CA GLN A 73 -3.13 22.71 -4.60
C GLN A 73 -4.27 22.76 -5.63
N LYS A 74 -5.42 23.33 -5.27
CA LYS A 74 -6.68 23.29 -6.01
C LYS A 74 -6.92 24.30 -7.15
N PRO A 75 -5.94 24.98 -7.79
CA PRO A 75 -6.27 25.74 -9.01
C PRO A 75 -6.67 24.90 -10.25
N LEU A 76 -6.61 23.56 -10.23
CA LEU A 76 -6.70 22.75 -11.47
C LEU A 76 -7.71 21.58 -11.47
N GLY A 77 -8.62 21.47 -10.51
CA GLY A 77 -9.63 20.38 -10.51
C GLY A 77 -9.05 18.96 -10.37
N ARG A 78 -7.74 18.83 -10.09
CA ARG A 78 -7.07 17.56 -9.83
C ARG A 78 -7.39 17.05 -8.41
N LYS A 79 -7.50 15.73 -8.26
CA LYS A 79 -7.61 15.08 -6.94
C LYS A 79 -6.34 15.28 -6.12
N TYR A 80 -6.47 15.37 -4.80
CA TYR A 80 -5.37 15.26 -3.86
C TYR A 80 -5.28 13.80 -3.38
N ILE A 81 -4.23 13.09 -3.77
CA ILE A 81 -4.09 11.65 -3.50
C ILE A 81 -3.10 11.43 -2.34
N VAL A 82 -3.59 10.85 -1.25
CA VAL A 82 -2.81 10.50 -0.07
C VAL A 82 -2.55 9.01 -0.07
N GLY A 83 -1.29 8.59 -0.03
CA GLY A 83 -0.92 7.19 0.13
C GLY A 83 -0.63 6.87 1.60
N ILE A 84 -1.29 5.85 2.15
CA ILE A 84 -1.05 5.35 3.51
C ILE A 84 -0.51 3.93 3.43
N ALA A 85 0.74 3.73 3.83
CA ALA A 85 1.36 2.42 3.90
C ALA A 85 1.80 2.04 5.31
N GLY A 86 2.03 0.75 5.53
CA GLY A 86 2.52 0.21 6.79
C GLY A 86 2.43 -1.31 6.79
N ALA A 87 3.21 -1.97 7.65
CA ALA A 87 3.23 -3.43 7.74
C ALA A 87 1.85 -4.00 8.11
N PRO A 88 1.55 -5.28 7.81
CA PRO A 88 0.38 -5.96 8.34
C PRO A 88 0.31 -5.81 9.87
N GLY A 89 -0.85 -5.37 10.40
CA GLY A 89 -1.02 -5.11 11.84
C GLY A 89 -0.57 -3.73 12.33
N SER A 90 -0.06 -2.86 11.45
CA SER A 90 0.34 -1.49 11.83
C SER A 90 -0.84 -0.57 12.16
N GLY A 91 -2.04 -0.86 11.66
CA GLY A 91 -3.22 0.00 11.82
C GLY A 91 -3.47 0.96 10.66
N LYS A 92 -2.81 0.77 9.50
CA LYS A 92 -2.99 1.60 8.29
C LYS A 92 -4.46 1.77 7.84
N SER A 93 -5.24 0.68 7.82
CA SER A 93 -6.65 0.73 7.40
C SER A 93 -7.52 1.44 8.45
N THR A 94 -7.17 1.32 9.74
CA THR A 94 -7.80 2.09 10.83
C THR A 94 -7.52 3.58 10.68
N LEU A 95 -6.25 3.96 10.43
CA LEU A 95 -5.89 5.36 10.17
C LEU A 95 -6.65 5.91 8.96
N ALA A 96 -6.70 5.16 7.85
CA ALA A 96 -7.39 5.58 6.63
C ALA A 96 -8.88 5.85 6.88
N ALA A 97 -9.56 4.98 7.63
CA ALA A 97 -10.97 5.16 7.98
C ALA A 97 -11.18 6.38 8.90
N LEU A 98 -10.39 6.49 9.98
CA LEU A 98 -10.48 7.62 10.91
C LEU A 98 -10.21 8.96 10.21
N LEU A 99 -9.22 8.98 9.32
CA LEU A 99 -8.84 10.15 8.55
C LEU A 99 -9.93 10.56 7.56
N ARG A 100 -10.49 9.61 6.79
CA ARG A 100 -11.64 9.83 5.91
C ARG A 100 -12.80 10.45 6.68
N ASP A 101 -13.18 9.83 7.80
CA ASP A 101 -14.32 10.26 8.60
C ASP A 101 -14.07 11.62 9.24
N ARG A 102 -12.83 11.91 9.63
CA ARG A 102 -12.48 13.22 10.17
C ARG A 102 -12.54 14.31 9.10
N ILE A 103 -11.96 14.08 7.92
CA ILE A 103 -11.99 15.04 6.81
C ILE A 103 -13.44 15.35 6.40
N ASN A 104 -14.26 14.32 6.24
CA ASN A 104 -15.67 14.50 5.87
C ASN A 104 -16.46 15.26 6.94
N ARG A 105 -16.17 15.04 8.23
CA ARG A 105 -16.78 15.81 9.33
C ARG A 105 -16.36 17.28 9.34
N ILE A 106 -15.07 17.58 9.15
CA ILE A 106 -14.58 18.97 9.12
C ILE A 106 -15.25 19.72 7.96
N ALA A 107 -15.34 19.08 6.79
CA ALA A 107 -15.97 19.70 5.62
C ALA A 107 -17.50 19.85 5.76
N GLY A 108 -18.19 18.86 6.34
CA GLY A 108 -19.64 18.93 6.56
C GLY A 108 -20.07 19.84 7.71
N GLY A 109 -19.19 20.06 8.70
CA GLY A 109 -19.44 20.94 9.85
C GLY A 109 -19.38 22.43 9.54
N GLY A 110 -18.87 22.83 8.37
CA GLY A 110 -18.94 24.20 7.87
C GLY A 110 -20.34 24.65 7.44
N SER A 111 -21.28 23.70 7.32
CA SER A 111 -22.62 23.92 6.78
C SER A 111 -23.71 24.09 7.85
N SER A 112 -23.38 24.03 9.16
CA SER A 112 -24.38 23.99 10.24
C SER A 112 -24.12 24.97 11.39
N SER A 113 -23.87 26.25 11.08
CA SER A 113 -23.93 27.32 12.07
C SER A 113 -25.02 28.35 11.75
N SER A 114 -26.28 27.90 11.74
CA SER A 114 -27.46 28.77 11.93
C SER A 114 -28.70 27.97 12.32
N ALA A 115 -28.89 27.73 13.63
CA ALA A 115 -30.19 27.50 14.29
C ALA A 115 -29.92 27.40 15.81
N SER A 116 -29.98 28.54 16.52
CA SER A 116 -31.13 28.95 17.34
C SER A 116 -31.43 28.01 18.50
N SER A 117 -31.04 28.48 19.68
CA SER A 117 -31.48 28.09 21.01
C SER A 117 -32.99 27.80 21.11
N GLY A 118 -33.32 26.62 21.60
CA GLY A 118 -34.68 26.23 21.96
C GLY A 118 -34.67 25.20 23.08
N SER A 119 -34.71 25.70 24.32
CA SER A 119 -34.95 24.92 25.54
C SER A 119 -36.29 24.18 25.47
N SER A 120 -36.33 22.90 25.84
CA SER A 120 -37.41 22.36 26.68
C SER A 120 -37.03 21.02 27.31
N SER A 121 -37.34 20.94 28.59
CA SER A 121 -37.11 19.87 29.54
C SER A 121 -38.20 18.78 29.50
N ARG A 122 -37.84 17.54 29.87
CA ARG A 122 -38.48 16.69 30.90
C ARG A 122 -38.19 15.20 30.64
N GLY A 123 -37.98 14.46 31.74
CA GLY A 123 -38.33 13.04 31.83
C GLY A 123 -37.23 12.11 32.32
N VAL A 124 -37.12 11.95 33.64
CA VAL A 124 -36.37 10.88 34.32
C VAL A 124 -37.20 9.59 34.30
N ALA A 125 -36.59 8.45 33.97
CA ALA A 125 -36.95 7.15 34.54
C ALA A 125 -35.80 6.13 34.42
N ALA A 126 -35.52 5.47 35.53
CA ALA A 126 -34.48 4.48 35.73
C ALA A 126 -34.96 3.06 35.38
N GLY A 127 -34.01 2.17 35.04
CA GLY A 127 -34.22 0.72 34.95
C GLY A 127 -32.96 -0.01 34.47
N GLY A 128 -32.31 -0.76 35.37
CA GLY A 128 -31.01 -1.39 35.13
C GLY A 128 -31.04 -2.72 34.37
N GLY A 129 -29.85 -3.22 34.03
CA GLY A 129 -29.67 -4.58 33.53
C GLY A 129 -28.43 -4.80 32.66
N ARG A 130 -27.30 -5.13 33.30
CA ARG A 130 -26.27 -6.10 32.91
C ARG A 130 -25.81 -6.20 31.42
N GLY A 131 -24.53 -5.84 31.21
CA GLY A 131 -23.54 -6.68 30.51
C GLY A 131 -23.66 -6.82 29.00
N ALA A 132 -23.25 -5.80 28.24
CA ALA A 132 -23.06 -5.88 26.80
C ALA A 132 -21.65 -6.40 26.45
N ALA A 133 -21.62 -7.54 25.77
CA ALA A 133 -20.43 -8.08 25.10
C ALA A 133 -20.05 -7.17 23.91
N LEU A 134 -18.77 -6.83 23.81
CA LEU A 134 -18.20 -6.11 22.66
C LEU A 134 -18.08 -7.08 21.47
N GLY A 135 -19.13 -7.13 20.66
CA GLY A 135 -19.14 -7.76 19.35
C GLY A 135 -18.33 -6.95 18.33
N GLY A 136 -17.59 -7.67 17.49
CA GLY A 136 -16.71 -7.12 16.47
C GLY A 136 -17.40 -6.14 15.53
N VAL A 137 -16.70 -5.06 15.22
CA VAL A 137 -17.05 -4.13 14.16
C VAL A 137 -16.90 -4.82 12.81
N SER A 138 -18.03 -5.27 12.27
CA SER A 138 -18.19 -5.65 10.87
C SER A 138 -18.09 -4.37 10.02
N ALA A 139 -16.99 -4.24 9.28
CA ALA A 139 -16.87 -3.25 8.21
C ALA A 139 -17.67 -3.76 7.00
N GLY A 140 -18.97 -3.48 7.00
CA GLY A 140 -19.88 -3.98 5.96
C GLY A 140 -21.26 -3.36 6.09
N GLY A 141 -21.34 -2.05 5.89
CA GLY A 141 -22.60 -1.31 5.83
C GLY A 141 -22.81 -0.76 4.42
N SER A 142 -23.45 -1.54 3.56
CA SER A 142 -24.09 -1.07 2.33
C SER A 142 -25.30 -0.20 2.70
N GLY A 143 -25.02 1.03 3.12
CA GLY A 143 -26.01 2.07 3.28
C GLY A 143 -26.17 2.78 1.95
N ARG A 144 -27.29 2.56 1.24
CA ARG A 144 -27.69 3.38 0.11
C ARG A 144 -27.85 4.81 0.62
N ALA A 145 -26.87 5.67 0.35
CA ALA A 145 -26.92 7.07 0.71
C ALA A 145 -28.18 7.70 0.09
N ALA A 146 -28.99 8.36 0.91
CA ALA A 146 -29.94 9.36 0.43
C ALA A 146 -29.18 10.38 -0.43
N ALA A 147 -29.83 11.00 -1.42
CA ALA A 147 -29.20 11.96 -2.34
C ALA A 147 -28.57 13.13 -1.58
N GLY A 148 -27.32 12.93 -1.16
CA GLY A 148 -26.48 13.84 -0.42
C GLY A 148 -25.26 14.17 -1.25
N GLU A 149 -24.71 15.36 -1.00
CA GLU A 149 -23.49 15.83 -1.61
C GLU A 149 -22.37 14.78 -1.50
N ALA A 150 -21.55 14.63 -2.55
CA ALA A 150 -20.48 13.65 -2.56
C ALA A 150 -19.52 13.90 -1.38
N PRO A 151 -18.99 12.84 -0.73
CA PRO A 151 -18.06 13.01 0.37
C PRO A 151 -16.80 13.73 -0.09
N VAL A 152 -16.17 14.48 0.81
CA VAL A 152 -14.93 15.21 0.53
C VAL A 152 -13.71 14.29 0.42
N ALA A 153 -13.73 13.18 1.14
CA ALA A 153 -12.72 12.13 1.12
C ALA A 153 -13.32 10.73 0.94
N VAL A 154 -12.63 9.90 0.14
CA VAL A 154 -12.94 8.48 -0.08
C VAL A 154 -11.68 7.64 0.10
N VAL A 155 -11.83 6.39 0.55
CA VAL A 155 -10.73 5.42 0.69
C VAL A 155 -10.74 4.43 -0.47
N VAL A 156 -9.58 4.17 -1.04
CA VAL A 156 -9.30 3.16 -2.06
C VAL A 156 -8.33 2.12 -1.46
N PRO A 157 -8.83 0.97 -1.00
CA PRO A 157 -7.99 -0.08 -0.43
C PRO A 157 -7.30 -0.90 -1.53
N MET A 158 -6.02 -1.16 -1.34
CA MET A 158 -5.24 -2.08 -2.19
C MET A 158 -5.76 -3.51 -2.11
N ASP A 159 -6.43 -3.89 -1.02
CA ASP A 159 -6.94 -5.25 -0.81
C ASP A 159 -7.94 -5.69 -1.90
N GLY A 160 -8.66 -4.76 -2.53
CA GLY A 160 -9.54 -5.07 -3.67
C GLY A 160 -8.78 -5.52 -4.93
N PHE A 161 -7.45 -5.46 -4.93
CA PHE A 161 -6.60 -5.88 -6.04
C PHE A 161 -5.81 -7.15 -5.73
N HIS A 162 -6.21 -7.92 -4.71
CA HIS A 162 -5.75 -9.30 -4.61
C HIS A 162 -6.08 -10.06 -5.89
N LEU A 163 -5.20 -10.95 -6.31
CA LEU A 163 -5.55 -11.91 -7.35
C LEU A 163 -6.71 -12.78 -6.85
N TYR A 164 -7.63 -13.08 -7.76
CA TYR A 164 -8.74 -13.99 -7.48
C TYR A 164 -8.18 -15.38 -7.20
N LYS A 165 -8.86 -16.18 -6.38
CA LYS A 165 -8.51 -17.58 -6.13
C LYS A 165 -8.25 -18.36 -7.42
N ARG A 166 -9.13 -18.22 -8.42
CA ARG A 166 -8.96 -18.83 -9.76
C ARG A 166 -7.66 -18.45 -10.48
N GLN A 167 -7.09 -17.28 -10.19
CA GLN A 167 -5.80 -16.85 -10.75
C GLN A 167 -4.64 -17.43 -9.95
N LEU A 168 -4.78 -17.55 -8.63
CA LEU A 168 -3.81 -18.26 -7.79
C LEU A 168 -3.75 -19.74 -8.16
N ASP A 169 -4.90 -20.38 -8.43
CA ASP A 169 -4.99 -21.77 -8.91
C ASP A 169 -4.24 -22.01 -10.23
N ALA A 170 -4.12 -20.96 -11.06
CA ALA A 170 -3.45 -21.01 -12.36
C ALA A 170 -1.96 -20.65 -12.28
N MET A 171 -1.43 -20.32 -11.10
CA MET A 171 0.00 -20.04 -10.92
C MET A 171 0.83 -21.33 -11.03
N PRO A 172 2.15 -21.22 -11.30
CA PRO A 172 3.04 -22.38 -11.36
C PRO A 172 3.06 -23.21 -10.08
N ASP A 173 2.94 -22.55 -8.92
CA ASP A 173 2.83 -23.18 -7.61
C ASP A 173 1.62 -22.59 -6.84
N PRO A 174 0.42 -23.17 -7.00
CA PRO A 174 -0.76 -22.69 -6.30
C PRO A 174 -0.66 -22.84 -4.78
N GLU A 175 0.02 -23.87 -4.28
CA GLU A 175 0.18 -24.10 -2.84
C GLU A 175 0.97 -22.97 -2.20
N GLU A 176 2.11 -22.59 -2.80
CA GLU A 176 2.86 -21.42 -2.39
C GLU A 176 2.04 -20.13 -2.53
N ALA A 177 1.31 -19.97 -3.64
CA ALA A 177 0.48 -18.79 -3.89
C ALA A 177 -0.57 -18.58 -2.79
N TYR A 178 -1.23 -19.64 -2.32
CA TYR A 178 -2.15 -19.57 -1.18
C TYR A 178 -1.43 -19.35 0.14
N ALA A 179 -0.31 -20.05 0.38
CA ALA A 179 0.48 -19.90 1.61
C ALA A 179 1.02 -18.47 1.78
N ARG A 180 1.37 -17.83 0.65
CA ARG A 180 1.93 -16.49 0.55
C ARG A 180 0.89 -15.43 0.17
N ARG A 181 -0.40 -15.75 0.17
CA ARG A 181 -1.46 -14.77 -0.17
C ARG A 181 -1.37 -13.55 0.74
N GLY A 182 -1.29 -12.38 0.15
CA GLY A 182 -0.96 -11.11 0.80
C GLY A 182 0.47 -10.63 0.54
N ALA A 183 1.35 -11.45 -0.06
CA ALA A 183 2.65 -11.02 -0.60
C ALA A 183 2.46 -10.14 -1.85
N HIS A 184 3.43 -9.26 -2.15
CA HIS A 184 3.29 -8.27 -3.22
C HIS A 184 2.97 -8.86 -4.61
N TRP A 185 3.39 -10.10 -4.88
CA TRP A 185 3.15 -10.80 -6.16
C TRP A 185 1.81 -11.54 -6.21
N THR A 186 1.05 -11.56 -5.12
CA THR A 186 -0.32 -12.12 -5.06
C THR A 186 -1.41 -11.05 -5.29
N PHE A 187 -1.02 -9.87 -5.78
CA PHE A 187 -1.89 -8.78 -6.18
C PHE A 187 -1.76 -8.52 -7.69
N ASP A 188 -2.85 -8.06 -8.29
CA ASP A 188 -2.82 -7.43 -9.61
C ASP A 188 -2.28 -5.99 -9.49
N ALA A 189 -0.96 -5.89 -9.35
CA ALA A 189 -0.27 -4.63 -9.13
C ALA A 189 -0.44 -3.65 -10.31
N ASP A 190 -0.47 -4.17 -11.54
CA ASP A 190 -0.69 -3.36 -12.75
C ASP A 190 -2.09 -2.76 -12.77
N ALA A 191 -3.13 -3.55 -12.46
CA ALA A 191 -4.49 -3.04 -12.35
C ALA A 191 -4.63 -1.97 -11.27
N PHE A 192 -3.96 -2.15 -10.13
CA PHE A 192 -3.97 -1.17 -9.05
C PHE A 192 -3.32 0.16 -9.47
N VAL A 193 -2.12 0.11 -10.05
CA VAL A 193 -1.42 1.31 -10.57
C VAL A 193 -2.25 2.00 -11.65
N ALA A 194 -2.83 1.23 -12.58
CA ALA A 194 -3.71 1.78 -13.62
C ALA A 194 -4.97 2.45 -13.02
N CYS A 195 -5.52 1.89 -11.95
CA CYS A 195 -6.65 2.49 -11.24
C CYS A 195 -6.29 3.84 -10.61
N VAL A 196 -5.18 3.91 -9.85
CA VAL A 196 -4.73 5.17 -9.23
C VAL A 196 -4.38 6.21 -10.30
N ARG A 197 -3.77 5.80 -11.41
CA ARG A 197 -3.51 6.67 -12.56
C ARG A 197 -4.81 7.22 -13.16
N ARG A 198 -5.82 6.37 -13.36
CA ARG A 198 -7.15 6.81 -13.85
C ARG A 198 -7.80 7.84 -12.93
N ILE A 199 -7.71 7.64 -11.61
CA ILE A 199 -8.21 8.62 -10.62
C ILE A 199 -7.48 9.96 -10.77
N ARG A 200 -6.16 9.94 -10.96
CA ARG A 200 -5.35 11.14 -11.18
C ARG A 200 -5.76 11.90 -12.45
N GLU A 201 -5.97 11.18 -13.55
CA GLU A 201 -6.20 11.74 -14.88
C GLU A 201 -7.64 12.20 -15.10
N SER A 202 -8.61 11.39 -14.68
CA SER A 202 -10.04 11.62 -14.97
C SER A 202 -10.86 12.10 -13.77
N GLY A 203 -10.30 12.02 -12.56
CA GLY A 203 -11.01 12.36 -11.33
C GLY A 203 -12.12 11.37 -10.92
N ALA A 204 -12.34 10.30 -11.68
CA ALA A 204 -13.37 9.30 -11.37
C ALA A 204 -12.91 7.88 -11.64
N ALA A 205 -13.40 6.95 -10.84
CA ALA A 205 -13.18 5.52 -11.05
C ALA A 205 -14.25 4.67 -10.36
N ARG A 206 -14.42 3.45 -10.87
CA ARG A 206 -14.99 2.33 -10.13
C ARG A 206 -13.83 1.45 -9.70
N VAL A 207 -13.79 1.13 -8.41
CA VAL A 207 -12.64 0.49 -7.76
C VAL A 207 -13.16 -0.76 -7.05
N PRO A 208 -12.45 -1.90 -7.13
CA PRO A 208 -12.86 -3.09 -6.42
C PRO A 208 -12.66 -2.92 -4.90
N SER A 209 -13.54 -3.58 -4.13
CA SER A 209 -13.31 -3.85 -2.72
C SER A 209 -12.89 -5.33 -2.53
N PHE A 210 -12.74 -5.77 -1.29
CA PHE A 210 -12.41 -7.16 -0.97
C PHE A 210 -13.42 -7.73 0.02
N ASP A 211 -14.04 -8.86 -0.33
CA ASP A 211 -14.94 -9.57 0.57
C ASP A 211 -14.13 -10.58 1.40
N HIS A 212 -14.03 -10.37 2.71
CA HIS A 212 -13.28 -11.28 3.60
C HIS A 212 -14.00 -12.60 3.90
N GLY A 213 -15.31 -12.70 3.67
CA GLY A 213 -16.08 -13.94 3.81
C GLY A 213 -15.90 -14.85 2.60
N VAL A 214 -16.01 -14.29 1.39
CA VAL A 214 -15.72 -15.03 0.14
C VAL A 214 -14.22 -15.22 -0.04
N GLY A 215 -13.43 -14.22 0.35
CA GLY A 215 -11.99 -14.18 0.18
C GLY A 215 -11.57 -13.86 -1.26
N ASP A 216 -12.32 -13.03 -1.98
CA ASP A 216 -12.00 -12.54 -3.33
C ASP A 216 -12.44 -11.07 -3.53
N PRO A 217 -11.88 -10.37 -4.53
CA PRO A 217 -12.32 -9.03 -4.90
C PRO A 217 -13.79 -8.93 -5.31
N VAL A 218 -14.39 -7.76 -5.04
CA VAL A 218 -15.73 -7.37 -5.52
C VAL A 218 -15.58 -6.18 -6.46
N ASP A 219 -15.81 -6.40 -7.76
CA ASP A 219 -15.59 -5.39 -8.79
C ASP A 219 -16.52 -4.19 -8.68
N GLY A 220 -15.93 -2.99 -8.82
CA GLY A 220 -16.67 -1.73 -8.94
C GLY A 220 -17.47 -1.31 -7.70
N ASP A 221 -17.20 -1.91 -6.55
CA ASP A 221 -17.91 -1.67 -5.29
C ASP A 221 -17.70 -0.25 -4.73
N ILE A 222 -16.53 0.35 -4.97
CA ILE A 222 -16.18 1.69 -4.49
C ILE A 222 -16.24 2.68 -5.64
N ALA A 223 -17.01 3.75 -5.47
CA ALA A 223 -17.10 4.87 -6.40
C ALA A 223 -16.19 6.02 -5.95
N VAL A 224 -15.28 6.44 -6.83
CA VAL A 224 -14.58 7.72 -6.72
C VAL A 224 -15.30 8.73 -7.60
N ASP A 225 -15.96 9.69 -6.99
CA ASP A 225 -16.77 10.70 -7.69
C ASP A 225 -15.90 11.90 -8.14
N PRO A 226 -16.13 12.50 -9.33
CA PRO A 226 -15.47 13.73 -9.75
C PRO A 226 -15.51 14.88 -8.73
N ALA A 227 -16.55 14.97 -7.91
CA ALA A 227 -16.72 15.98 -6.87
C ALA A 227 -15.93 15.69 -5.59
N THR A 228 -15.44 14.46 -5.34
CA THR A 228 -14.67 14.10 -4.13
C THR A 228 -13.20 14.53 -4.26
N PRO A 229 -12.73 15.65 -3.69
CA PRO A 229 -11.40 16.17 -3.97
C PRO A 229 -10.25 15.34 -3.39
N ILE A 230 -10.47 14.59 -2.30
CA ILE A 230 -9.40 13.88 -1.59
C ILE A 230 -9.61 12.37 -1.76
N VAL A 231 -8.55 11.67 -2.20
CA VAL A 231 -8.55 10.21 -2.32
C VAL A 231 -7.45 9.65 -1.44
N ILE A 232 -7.82 8.80 -0.49
CA ILE A 232 -6.90 8.10 0.40
C ILE A 232 -6.69 6.70 -0.16
N VAL A 233 -5.53 6.43 -0.71
CA VAL A 233 -5.12 5.09 -1.15
C VAL A 233 -4.39 4.42 0.00
N GLU A 234 -4.80 3.23 0.43
CA GLU A 234 -4.14 2.51 1.53
C GLU A 234 -3.72 1.10 1.10
N GLY A 235 -2.54 0.66 1.52
CA GLY A 235 -2.01 -0.65 1.18
C GLY A 235 -0.60 -0.90 1.71
N ASN A 236 -0.18 -2.17 1.75
CA ASN A 236 1.16 -2.53 2.24
C ASN A 236 2.26 -2.01 1.29
N TYR A 237 2.07 -2.14 -0.02
CA TYR A 237 3.15 -2.04 -1.00
C TYR A 237 3.24 -0.69 -1.73
N LEU A 238 2.51 0.34 -1.26
CA LEU A 238 2.43 1.63 -1.96
C LEU A 238 3.79 2.32 -2.16
N PHE A 239 4.76 2.02 -1.29
CA PHE A 239 6.08 2.66 -1.26
C PHE A 239 7.21 1.75 -1.73
N LEU A 240 6.89 0.51 -2.12
CA LEU A 240 7.86 -0.50 -2.52
C LEU A 240 8.65 -0.02 -3.74
N ASP A 241 9.98 -0.16 -3.69
CA ASP A 241 10.86 0.23 -4.80
C ASP A 241 10.99 -0.88 -5.86
N LEU A 242 9.85 -1.43 -6.28
CA LEU A 242 9.74 -2.52 -7.22
C LEU A 242 8.67 -2.18 -8.26
N GLU A 243 8.90 -2.48 -9.54
CA GLU A 243 7.86 -2.32 -10.55
C GLU A 243 6.75 -3.39 -10.38
N PRO A 244 5.47 -3.05 -10.62
CA PRO A 244 4.96 -1.73 -11.02
C PRO A 244 4.70 -0.77 -9.84
N TRP A 245 4.79 -1.22 -8.58
CA TRP A 245 4.49 -0.44 -7.37
C TRP A 245 5.21 0.90 -7.29
N ARG A 246 6.47 0.96 -7.72
CA ARG A 246 7.29 2.19 -7.74
C ARG A 246 6.60 3.34 -8.47
N GLN A 247 5.78 3.07 -9.48
CA GLN A 247 5.05 4.07 -10.25
C GLN A 247 4.09 4.91 -9.39
N LEU A 248 3.60 4.35 -8.28
CA LEU A 248 2.70 5.06 -7.35
C LEU A 248 3.37 6.32 -6.77
N ARG A 249 4.69 6.35 -6.61
CA ARG A 249 5.40 7.52 -6.05
C ARG A 249 5.15 8.81 -6.82
N ALA A 250 4.98 8.73 -8.14
CA ALA A 250 4.67 9.89 -8.97
C ALA A 250 3.18 10.27 -8.96
N LEU A 251 2.32 9.39 -8.43
CA LEU A 251 0.87 9.54 -8.38
C LEU A 251 0.36 10.01 -7.02
N LEU A 252 1.20 10.10 -5.98
CA LEU A 252 0.80 10.53 -4.63
C LEU A 252 1.21 12.00 -4.39
N ASP A 253 0.31 12.79 -3.82
CA ASP A 253 0.62 14.15 -3.35
C ASP A 253 1.20 14.15 -1.92
N GLU A 254 0.76 13.20 -1.08
CA GLU A 254 1.30 12.98 0.27
C GLU A 254 1.53 11.48 0.50
N ALA A 255 2.69 11.12 1.06
CA ALA A 255 3.06 9.75 1.41
C ALA A 255 3.18 9.63 2.94
N VAL A 256 2.27 8.86 3.54
CA VAL A 256 2.16 8.63 4.99
C VAL A 256 2.54 7.18 5.30
N PHE A 257 3.47 6.97 6.23
CA PHE A 257 3.81 5.65 6.74
C PHE A 257 3.32 5.49 8.18
N VAL A 258 2.61 4.41 8.46
CA VAL A 258 2.17 4.05 9.81
C VAL A 258 3.25 3.21 10.46
N ASP A 259 3.96 3.83 11.40
CA ASP A 259 5.11 3.25 12.07
C ASP A 259 4.72 2.56 13.38
N VAL A 260 5.38 1.42 13.61
CA VAL A 260 5.26 0.60 14.81
C VAL A 260 6.39 -0.44 14.80
N PRO A 261 6.91 -0.87 15.96
CA PRO A 261 7.78 -2.03 16.01
C PRO A 261 7.13 -3.25 15.35
N LEU A 262 7.86 -3.92 14.46
CA LEU A 262 7.33 -5.03 13.68
C LEU A 262 6.79 -6.16 14.57
N ASP A 263 7.43 -6.42 15.70
CA ASP A 263 6.98 -7.44 16.65
C ASP A 263 5.61 -7.09 17.25
N THR A 264 5.38 -5.82 17.60
CA THR A 264 4.07 -5.34 18.04
C THR A 264 3.02 -5.47 16.92
N ALA A 265 3.38 -5.18 15.66
CA ALA A 265 2.47 -5.39 14.54
C ALA A 265 2.10 -6.87 14.37
N MET A 266 3.07 -7.77 14.47
CA MET A 266 2.85 -9.22 14.37
C MET A 266 2.03 -9.75 15.55
N ASP A 267 2.22 -9.22 16.76
CA ASP A 267 1.37 -9.53 17.92
C ASP A 267 -0.08 -9.10 17.69
N ARG A 268 -0.30 -7.92 17.10
CA ARG A 268 -1.65 -7.46 16.69
C ARG A 268 -2.26 -8.39 15.64
N VAL A 269 -1.47 -8.82 14.66
CA VAL A 269 -1.91 -9.81 13.66
C VAL A 269 -2.31 -11.13 14.33
N TYR A 270 -1.47 -11.64 15.24
CA TYR A 270 -1.72 -12.86 16.00
C TYR A 270 -3.03 -12.77 16.78
N ARG A 271 -3.21 -11.72 17.60
CA ARG A 271 -4.41 -11.51 18.41
C ARG A 271 -5.66 -11.44 17.54
N ARG A 272 -5.60 -10.73 16.41
CA ARG A 272 -6.70 -10.63 15.45
C ARG A 272 -7.04 -11.99 14.83
N GLN A 273 -6.05 -12.73 14.34
CA GLN A 273 -6.28 -14.03 13.70
C GLN A 273 -6.89 -15.03 14.70
N VAL A 274 -6.41 -15.07 15.94
CA VAL A 274 -6.95 -15.94 17.00
C VAL A 274 -8.36 -15.52 17.41
N ALA A 275 -8.64 -14.22 17.52
CA ALA A 275 -9.98 -13.71 17.81
C ALA A 275 -11.01 -14.07 16.71
N LEU A 276 -10.55 -14.23 15.47
CA LEU A 276 -11.36 -14.71 14.33
C LEU A 276 -11.47 -16.25 14.27
N GLY A 277 -10.98 -16.97 15.28
CA GLY A 277 -11.10 -18.42 15.40
C GLY A 277 -9.95 -19.23 14.81
N LEU A 278 -8.86 -18.60 14.36
CA LEU A 278 -7.68 -19.34 13.88
C LEU A 278 -6.93 -19.98 15.05
N ALA A 279 -6.57 -21.26 14.93
CA ALA A 279 -5.80 -21.96 15.96
C ALA A 279 -4.45 -21.25 16.22
N PRO A 280 -4.01 -21.12 17.49
CA PRO A 280 -2.78 -20.38 17.83
C PRO A 280 -1.51 -20.84 17.12
N ASP A 281 -1.31 -22.15 16.96
CA ASP A 281 -0.15 -22.72 16.28
C ASP A 281 -0.18 -22.44 14.76
N VAL A 282 -1.37 -22.52 14.15
CA VAL A 282 -1.59 -22.15 12.74
C VAL A 282 -1.30 -20.66 12.52
N SER A 283 -1.79 -19.80 13.41
CA SER A 283 -1.52 -18.35 13.39
C SER A 283 -0.01 -18.05 13.44
N ARG A 284 0.72 -18.69 14.38
CA ARG A 284 2.19 -18.52 14.48
C ARG A 284 2.92 -18.97 13.22
N ARG A 285 2.56 -20.12 12.64
CA ARG A 285 3.14 -20.61 11.39
C ARG A 285 2.87 -19.65 10.22
N ARG A 286 1.63 -19.16 10.09
CA ARG A 286 1.24 -18.19 9.07
C ARG A 286 1.99 -16.87 9.20
N ILE A 287 2.13 -16.37 10.42
CA ILE A 287 2.88 -15.13 10.67
C ILE A 287 4.35 -15.29 10.29
N ALA A 288 4.99 -16.36 10.74
CA ALA A 288 6.41 -16.61 10.44
C ALA A 288 6.65 -16.81 8.94
N GLY A 289 5.77 -17.55 8.26
CA GLY A 289 5.92 -17.91 6.85
C GLY A 289 5.38 -16.89 5.86
N ASN A 290 4.54 -15.93 6.26
CA ASN A 290 3.86 -15.01 5.36
C ASN A 290 3.81 -13.57 5.88
N ASP A 291 3.07 -13.30 6.98
CA ASP A 291 2.82 -11.92 7.42
C ASP A 291 4.11 -11.16 7.81
N ARG A 292 5.05 -11.83 8.49
CA ARG A 292 6.33 -11.22 8.91
C ARG A 292 7.23 -10.89 7.72
N PRO A 293 7.56 -11.82 6.80
CA PRO A 293 8.35 -11.47 5.62
C PRO A 293 7.74 -10.34 4.80
N ASN A 294 6.41 -10.28 4.71
CA ASN A 294 5.72 -9.16 4.05
C ASN A 294 5.91 -7.85 4.85
N GLY A 295 5.77 -7.91 6.18
CA GLY A 295 6.00 -6.78 7.06
C GLY A 295 7.44 -6.24 7.01
N GLU A 296 8.45 -7.11 6.93
CA GLU A 296 9.86 -6.74 6.77
C GLU A 296 10.08 -5.99 5.45
N LEU A 297 9.53 -6.50 4.35
CA LEU A 297 9.61 -5.86 3.04
C LEU A 297 8.96 -4.47 3.05
N VAL A 298 7.81 -4.32 3.71
CA VAL A 298 7.09 -3.05 3.83
C VAL A 298 7.85 -2.07 4.73
N ALA A 299 8.36 -2.53 5.88
CA ALA A 299 9.15 -1.71 6.79
C ALA A 299 10.40 -1.14 6.11
N ALA A 300 11.07 -1.92 5.26
CA ALA A 300 12.21 -1.46 4.48
C ALA A 300 11.88 -0.31 3.50
N SER A 301 10.60 -0.13 3.15
CA SER A 301 10.14 0.96 2.27
C SER A 301 9.76 2.27 3.00
N ALA A 302 9.82 2.30 4.35
CA ALA A 302 9.37 3.42 5.17
C ALA A 302 10.05 4.76 4.81
N GLY A 303 11.31 4.72 4.38
CA GLY A 303 12.08 5.92 4.01
C GLY A 303 11.56 6.66 2.78
N ALA A 304 10.61 6.10 2.02
CA ALA A 304 9.95 6.78 0.91
C ALA A 304 8.80 7.70 1.36
N ALA A 305 8.35 7.60 2.61
CA ALA A 305 7.27 8.43 3.13
C ALA A 305 7.77 9.83 3.54
N ARG A 306 6.88 10.83 3.41
CA ARG A 306 7.12 12.20 3.86
C ARG A 306 6.62 12.42 5.28
N VAL A 307 5.57 11.71 5.68
CA VAL A 307 4.95 11.80 7.01
C VAL A 307 4.99 10.42 7.66
N VAL A 308 5.32 10.38 8.94
CA VAL A 308 5.33 9.16 9.74
C VAL A 308 4.32 9.32 10.87
N VAL A 309 3.43 8.34 11.02
CA VAL A 309 2.39 8.29 12.05
C VAL A 309 2.70 7.14 13.00
N PRO A 310 3.09 7.40 14.26
CA PRO A 310 3.33 6.36 15.24
C PRO A 310 2.00 5.75 15.72
N SER A 311 1.77 4.47 15.45
CA SER A 311 0.55 3.76 15.90
C SER A 311 0.66 3.18 17.32
N SER A 312 1.75 3.48 18.03
CA SER A 312 1.93 3.16 19.44
C SER A 312 1.36 4.22 20.37
N VAL A 313 0.97 5.38 19.85
CA VAL A 313 0.35 6.44 20.65
C VAL A 313 -1.02 5.97 21.14
N PRO A 314 -1.33 6.08 22.44
CA PRO A 314 -2.58 5.60 23.02
C PRO A 314 -3.80 6.36 22.47
N LEU A 315 -4.96 5.72 22.53
CA LEU A 315 -6.24 6.43 22.34
C LEU A 315 -6.53 7.27 23.58
N SER A 316 -7.32 8.32 23.41
CA SER A 316 -7.80 9.10 24.54
C SER A 316 -8.48 8.20 25.59
N GLY A 317 -8.08 8.33 26.85
CA GLY A 317 -8.63 7.55 27.96
C GLY A 317 -8.18 6.08 28.04
N SER A 318 -7.23 5.62 27.22
CA SER A 318 -6.54 4.35 27.51
C SER A 318 -5.38 4.63 28.46
N GLU A 319 -5.59 4.42 29.77
CA GLU A 319 -4.49 4.38 30.73
C GLU A 319 -3.56 3.22 30.36
N SER A 320 -2.24 3.47 30.44
CA SER A 320 -1.23 2.42 30.29
C SER A 320 -1.19 1.65 31.60
N ASP A 321 -1.97 0.56 31.69
CA ASP A 321 -1.82 -0.45 32.74
C ASP A 321 -0.45 -1.15 32.65
#